data_AF-A0A8H6HBP0-F1
#
_entry.id   AF-A0A8H6HBP0-F1
#
_cell.length_a   1.000
_cell.length_b   1.000
_cell.length_c   1.000
_cell.angle_alpha   90.00
_cell.angle_beta   90.00
_cell.angle_gamma   90.00
#
_symmetry.space_group_name_H-M   'P 1'
#
loop_
_entity.id
_entity.type
_entity.pdbx_description
1 polymer ?
#
loop_
_entity_poly.entity_id
_entity_poly.type
_entity_poly.pdbx_seq_one_letter_code
_entity_poly.pdbx_strand_id
1 'polypeptide(L)'
;GLRCLHELGVMHRNIKPSSFLVNLDGRLMLSDFTHSYIRSDAGEPLEEGLRYAYRVRGRLEYMAPEMRAMARQKKAHDQAGTMDLDEAIPGLAGYGREADVWSLGCVIAELLRVCEGKKFRVSAFVVYNEMKYQRYISAAVPVLGESAHHLLSVDA
;
A
#
# COMPACT_ATOMS: atom_id res chain seq x y z
N GLY A 1 -2.68 12.67 -6.75
CA GLY A 1 -1.41 11.92 -6.70
C GLY A 1 -1.65 10.45 -6.94
N LEU A 2 -1.97 9.69 -5.90
CA LEU A 2 -2.05 8.22 -5.97
C LEU A 2 -3.05 7.67 -7.00
N ARG A 3 -4.26 8.24 -7.09
CA ARG A 3 -5.26 7.85 -8.10
C ARG A 3 -4.70 7.92 -9.53
N CYS A 4 -4.01 9.01 -9.85
CA CYS A 4 -3.38 9.21 -11.16
C CYS A 4 -2.31 8.14 -11.45
N LEU A 5 -1.50 7.74 -10.45
CA LEU A 5 -0.58 6.61 -10.64
C LEU A 5 -1.33 5.33 -10.99
N HIS A 6 -2.39 5.01 -10.24
CA HIS A 6 -3.16 3.81 -10.51
C HIS A 6 -3.86 3.85 -11.88
N GLU A 7 -4.34 5.01 -12.31
CA GLU A 7 -4.91 5.21 -13.66
C GLU A 7 -3.87 5.01 -14.78
N LEU A 8 -2.59 5.27 -14.48
CA LEU A 8 -1.46 5.04 -15.39
C LEU A 8 -0.88 3.62 -15.30
N GLY A 9 -1.53 2.70 -14.58
CA GLY A 9 -1.01 1.34 -14.41
C GLY A 9 0.18 1.24 -13.45
N VAL A 10 0.39 2.25 -12.59
CA VAL A 10 1.55 2.33 -11.69
C VAL A 10 1.15 2.08 -10.25
N MET A 11 1.75 1.06 -9.62
CA MET A 11 1.74 0.91 -8.16
C MET A 11 2.98 1.57 -7.58
N HIS A 12 2.85 2.33 -6.51
CA HIS A 12 3.98 2.97 -5.84
C HIS A 12 4.79 1.99 -4.99
N ARG A 13 4.11 1.13 -4.21
CA ARG A 13 4.66 0.07 -3.34
C ARG A 13 5.61 0.51 -2.22
N ASN A 14 5.69 1.81 -1.91
CA ASN A 14 6.55 2.34 -0.84
C ASN A 14 6.07 3.67 -0.25
N ILE A 15 4.75 3.86 -0.16
CA ILE A 15 4.18 5.07 0.41
C ILE A 15 4.49 5.15 1.90
N LYS A 16 5.07 6.27 2.32
CA LYS A 16 5.53 6.56 3.69
C LYS A 16 5.67 8.07 3.86
N PRO A 17 5.81 8.64 5.06
CA PRO A 17 5.89 10.10 5.23
C PRO A 17 6.98 10.74 4.37
N SER A 18 8.15 10.11 4.26
CA SER A 18 9.25 10.62 3.43
C SER A 18 9.07 10.45 1.92
N SER A 19 8.01 9.78 1.45
CA SER A 19 7.65 9.77 0.02
C SER A 19 6.86 11.02 -0.38
N PHE A 20 6.43 11.84 0.58
CA PHE A 20 5.72 13.08 0.31
C PHE A 20 6.66 14.27 0.47
N LEU A 21 6.77 15.07 -0.60
CA LEU A 21 7.52 16.32 -0.62
C LEU A 21 6.55 17.49 -0.68
N VAL A 22 6.96 18.65 -0.20
CA VAL A 22 6.21 19.90 -0.33
C VAL A 22 7.02 20.83 -1.22
N ASN A 23 6.42 21.28 -2.32
CA ASN A 23 7.08 22.24 -3.21
C ASN A 23 7.02 23.67 -2.64
N LEU A 24 7.65 24.63 -3.32
CA LEU A 24 7.66 26.04 -2.87
C LEU A 24 6.27 26.69 -2.83
N ASP A 25 5.31 26.16 -3.58
CA ASP A 25 3.91 26.63 -3.58
C ASP A 25 3.07 25.99 -2.46
N GLY A 26 3.69 25.19 -1.57
CA GLY A 26 2.99 24.47 -0.50
C GLY A 26 2.20 23.25 -0.99
N ARG A 27 2.42 22.77 -2.21
CA ARG A 27 1.72 21.60 -2.77
C ARG A 27 2.45 20.31 -2.42
N LEU A 28 1.67 19.30 -2.02
CA LEU A 28 2.17 17.96 -1.73
C LEU A 28 2.43 17.17 -3.02
N MET A 29 3.63 16.61 -3.15
CA MET A 29 4.08 15.82 -4.29
C MET A 29 4.50 14.43 -3.82
N LEU A 30 4.22 13.41 -4.63
CA LEU A 30 4.63 12.03 -4.37
C LEU A 30 5.98 11.74 -5.04
N SER A 31 6.85 11.00 -4.36
CA SER A 31 8.24 10.72 -4.74
C SER A 31 8.66 9.32 -4.27
N ASP A 32 9.90 8.89 -4.56
CA ASP A 32 10.43 7.56 -4.20
C ASP A 32 9.77 6.37 -4.93
N PHE A 33 9.84 6.41 -6.27
CA PHE A 33 9.37 5.36 -7.17
C PHE A 33 10.33 4.16 -7.30
N THR A 34 11.33 4.06 -6.43
CA THR A 34 12.39 3.03 -6.51
C THR A 34 11.86 1.60 -6.38
N HIS A 35 10.66 1.44 -5.81
CA HIS A 35 9.97 0.17 -5.70
C HIS A 35 8.72 0.11 -6.54
N SER A 36 8.46 1.03 -7.45
CA SER A 36 7.20 1.04 -8.18
C SER A 36 7.07 -0.17 -9.10
N TYR A 37 5.83 -0.57 -9.36
CA TYR A 37 5.48 -1.53 -10.39
C TYR A 37 4.78 -0.77 -11.52
N ILE A 38 5.08 -1.12 -12.76
CA ILE A 38 4.45 -0.56 -13.95
C ILE A 38 3.86 -1.74 -14.72
N ARG A 39 2.54 -1.68 -15.00
CA ARG A 39 1.83 -2.64 -15.86
C ARG A 39 2.51 -2.70 -17.23
N SER A 40 2.66 -3.90 -17.79
CA SER A 40 3.34 -4.11 -19.08
C SER A 40 2.48 -3.68 -20.28
N ASP A 41 1.16 -3.71 -20.14
CA ASP A 41 0.18 -3.09 -21.02
C ASP A 41 0.09 -1.59 -20.73
N ALA A 42 0.98 -0.85 -21.39
CA ALA A 42 1.16 0.58 -21.19
C ALA A 42 -0.16 1.36 -21.31
N GLY A 43 -0.53 2.05 -20.23
CA GLY A 43 -1.65 2.99 -20.21
C GLY A 43 -2.95 2.43 -19.65
N GLU A 44 -3.02 1.14 -19.33
CA GLU A 44 -4.21 0.56 -18.70
C GLU A 44 -4.22 0.79 -17.18
N PRO A 45 -5.36 1.17 -16.59
CA PRO A 45 -5.46 1.41 -15.17
C PRO A 45 -5.26 0.12 -14.37
N LEU A 46 -4.76 0.25 -13.15
CA LEU A 46 -4.82 -0.83 -12.18
C LEU A 46 -6.26 -1.03 -11.73
N GLU A 47 -6.82 -2.17 -12.08
CA GLU A 47 -8.13 -2.61 -11.64
C GLU A 47 -8.09 -3.07 -10.17
N GLU A 48 -9.21 -2.82 -9.50
CA GLU A 48 -9.44 -3.22 -8.12
C GLU A 48 -9.59 -4.74 -8.00
N GLY A 49 -9.01 -5.31 -6.95
CA GLY A 49 -9.06 -6.76 -6.70
C GLY A 49 -8.09 -7.60 -7.53
N LEU A 50 -7.47 -7.05 -8.58
CA LEU A 50 -6.43 -7.76 -9.34
C LEU A 50 -5.08 -7.74 -8.61
N ARG A 51 -4.21 -8.69 -8.97
CA ARG A 51 -2.86 -8.85 -8.39
C ARG A 51 -1.82 -8.57 -9.47
N TYR A 52 -0.88 -7.71 -9.14
CA TYR A 52 0.14 -7.24 -10.08
C TYR A 52 1.57 -7.47 -9.57
N ALA A 53 1.75 -7.51 -8.25
CA ALA A 53 3.04 -7.68 -7.63
C ALA A 53 3.07 -8.92 -6.74
N TYR A 54 4.17 -9.67 -6.84
CA TYR A 54 4.36 -10.95 -6.13
C TYR A 54 5.59 -10.93 -5.22
N ARG A 55 6.45 -9.90 -5.35
CA ARG A 55 7.56 -9.67 -4.43
C ARG A 55 7.22 -8.56 -3.46
N VAL A 56 7.36 -8.87 -2.17
CA VAL A 56 7.21 -7.88 -1.11
C VAL A 56 8.32 -6.83 -1.24
N ARG A 57 7.94 -5.57 -1.41
CA ARG A 57 8.82 -4.39 -1.47
C ARG A 57 8.34 -3.31 -0.51
N GLY A 58 9.19 -2.34 -0.23
CA GLY A 58 8.87 -1.17 0.58
C GLY A 58 9.04 -1.36 2.09
N ARG A 59 8.63 -0.34 2.84
CA ARG A 59 8.84 -0.24 4.30
C ARG A 59 7.80 -1.03 5.09
N LEU A 60 8.28 -1.94 5.96
CA LEU A 60 7.45 -2.82 6.78
C LEU A 60 6.44 -2.08 7.67
N GLU A 61 6.76 -0.87 8.10
CA GLU A 61 5.89 -0.08 8.98
C GLU A 61 4.64 0.45 8.28
N TYR A 62 4.65 0.58 6.96
CA TYR A 62 3.51 1.06 6.17
C TYR A 62 2.90 -0.06 5.31
N MET A 63 3.48 -1.25 5.38
CA MET A 63 3.13 -2.40 4.55
C MET A 63 1.78 -3.01 4.92
N ALA A 64 1.01 -3.34 3.89
CA ALA A 64 -0.29 -3.97 3.99
C ALA A 64 -0.20 -5.39 4.61
N PRO A 65 -1.26 -5.85 5.31
CA PRO A 65 -1.23 -7.13 6.03
C PRO A 65 -0.96 -8.33 5.11
N GLU A 66 -1.51 -8.34 3.89
CA GLU A 66 -1.29 -9.36 2.87
C GLU A 66 0.18 -9.42 2.43
N MET A 67 0.84 -8.27 2.24
CA MET A 67 2.27 -8.21 1.94
C MET A 67 3.11 -8.74 3.11
N ARG A 68 2.72 -8.45 4.35
CA ARG A 68 3.42 -8.97 5.55
C ARG A 68 3.24 -10.47 5.72
N ALA A 69 2.06 -11.01 5.38
CA ALA A 69 1.81 -12.45 5.37
C ALA A 69 2.71 -13.16 4.36
N MET A 70 2.84 -12.59 3.15
CA MET A 70 3.75 -13.08 2.11
C MET A 70 5.23 -13.04 2.54
N ALA A 71 5.67 -11.98 3.21
CA ALA A 71 7.06 -11.86 3.68
C ALA A 71 7.44 -12.96 4.70
N ARG A 72 6.48 -13.42 5.50
CA ARG A 72 6.68 -14.54 6.45
C ARG A 72 6.85 -15.88 5.73
N GLN A 73 6.17 -16.08 4.60
CA GLN A 73 6.24 -17.30 3.80
C GLN A 73 7.56 -17.42 3.03
N LYS A 74 8.17 -16.31 2.59
CA LYS A 74 9.42 -16.31 1.80
C LYS A 74 10.67 -16.79 2.54
N LYS A 75 10.76 -16.64 3.88
CA LYS A 75 11.87 -17.20 4.67
C LYS A 75 12.04 -18.72 4.53
N ALA A 76 11.05 -19.43 3.97
CA ALA A 76 11.12 -20.87 3.72
C ALA A 76 11.68 -21.25 2.33
N HIS A 77 11.84 -20.32 1.38
CA HIS A 77 12.09 -20.64 -0.04
C HIS A 77 13.38 -20.02 -0.64
N ASP A 78 14.16 -19.29 0.16
CA ASP A 78 15.38 -18.61 -0.30
C ASP A 78 16.58 -19.56 -0.44
N GLN A 79 16.65 -20.29 -1.57
CA GLN A 79 17.92 -20.85 -2.09
C GLN A 79 18.15 -20.65 -3.60
N ALA A 80 17.19 -20.12 -4.36
CA ALA A 80 17.40 -19.83 -5.78
C ALA A 80 17.63 -18.33 -5.96
N GLY A 81 18.86 -17.94 -6.32
CA GLY A 81 19.18 -16.56 -6.71
C GLY A 81 18.17 -16.04 -7.72
N THR A 82 17.46 -14.97 -7.37
CA THR A 82 16.24 -14.56 -8.08
C THR A 82 16.50 -13.37 -8.98
N MET A 83 16.23 -13.58 -10.27
CA MET A 83 16.08 -12.55 -11.29
C MET A 83 15.01 -11.54 -10.83
N ASP A 84 15.21 -10.26 -11.17
CA ASP A 84 14.50 -9.14 -10.55
C ASP A 84 13.09 -8.89 -11.11
N LEU A 85 12.27 -9.94 -11.24
CA LEU A 85 10.98 -9.84 -11.92
C LEU A 85 9.79 -10.03 -10.96
N ASP A 86 8.83 -9.12 -11.05
CA ASP A 86 7.50 -9.21 -10.43
C ASP A 86 6.57 -10.14 -11.23
N GLU A 87 7.11 -11.15 -11.90
CA GLU A 87 6.32 -12.12 -12.65
C GLU A 87 5.38 -12.90 -11.72
N ALA A 88 4.20 -13.21 -12.24
CA ALA A 88 3.24 -14.07 -11.56
C ALA A 88 3.84 -15.46 -11.40
N ILE A 89 4.27 -15.79 -10.18
CA ILE A 89 4.75 -17.12 -9.84
C ILE A 89 3.53 -17.99 -9.50
N PRO A 90 3.26 -19.09 -10.22
CA PRO A 90 2.15 -19.97 -9.92
C PRO A 90 2.16 -20.42 -8.45
N GLY A 91 1.03 -20.26 -7.76
CA GLY A 91 0.88 -20.63 -6.35
C GLY A 91 1.42 -19.59 -5.34
N LEU A 92 2.10 -18.53 -5.79
CA LEU A 92 2.50 -17.43 -4.90
C LEU A 92 1.35 -16.42 -4.78
N ALA A 93 0.96 -16.11 -3.54
CA ALA A 93 0.04 -15.01 -3.29
C ALA A 93 0.62 -13.69 -3.84
N GLY A 94 -0.22 -12.83 -4.38
CA GLY A 94 0.16 -11.49 -4.86
C GLY A 94 -0.64 -10.40 -4.17
N TYR A 95 -0.27 -9.15 -4.43
CA TYR A 95 -0.98 -7.96 -3.97
C TYR A 95 -1.22 -6.96 -5.11
N GLY A 96 -2.21 -6.08 -4.91
CA GLY A 96 -2.68 -5.11 -5.91
C GLY A 96 -2.60 -3.66 -5.40
N ARG A 97 -3.26 -2.75 -6.12
CA ARG A 97 -3.29 -1.30 -5.83
C ARG A 97 -3.77 -0.95 -4.42
N GLU A 98 -4.48 -1.86 -3.77
CA GLU A 98 -5.00 -1.74 -2.42
C GLU A 98 -3.88 -1.60 -1.37
N ALA A 99 -2.71 -2.20 -1.65
CA ALA A 99 -1.54 -2.09 -0.77
C ALA A 99 -1.04 -0.64 -0.63
N ASP A 100 -1.13 0.15 -1.70
CA ASP A 100 -0.79 1.57 -1.65
C ASP A 100 -1.84 2.38 -0.89
N VAL A 101 -3.13 2.02 -1.04
CA VAL A 101 -4.23 2.63 -0.28
C VAL A 101 -4.05 2.39 1.22
N TRP A 102 -3.68 1.19 1.63
CA TRP A 102 -3.32 0.87 3.01
C TRP A 102 -2.17 1.73 3.54
N SER A 103 -1.10 1.81 2.75
CA SER A 103 0.11 2.56 3.11
C SER A 103 -0.18 4.05 3.28
N LEU A 104 -0.95 4.64 2.34
CA LEU A 104 -1.45 6.02 2.45
C LEU A 104 -2.27 6.21 3.72
N GLY A 105 -3.08 5.21 4.07
CA GLY A 105 -3.89 5.25 5.27
C GLY A 105 -3.08 5.33 6.57
N CYS A 106 -1.98 4.59 6.63
CA CYS A 106 -1.02 4.67 7.74
C CYS A 106 -0.39 6.07 7.85
N VAL A 107 -0.05 6.71 6.72
CA VAL A 107 0.49 8.07 6.69
C VAL A 107 -0.55 9.10 7.18
N ILE A 108 -1.79 9.01 6.72
CA ILE A 108 -2.87 9.91 7.17
C ILE A 108 -3.10 9.77 8.68
N ALA A 109 -3.11 8.54 9.20
CA ALA A 109 -3.27 8.30 10.64
C ALA A 109 -2.13 8.92 11.48
N GLU A 110 -0.90 8.94 10.94
CA GLU A 110 0.23 9.61 11.58
C GLU A 110 0.04 11.13 11.59
N LEU A 111 -0.37 11.72 10.46
CA LEU A 111 -0.63 13.16 10.34
C LEU A 111 -1.73 13.62 11.32
N LEU A 112 -2.83 12.88 11.42
CA LEU A 112 -3.93 13.22 12.33
C LEU A 112 -3.49 13.22 13.80
N ARG A 113 -2.62 12.30 14.21
CA ARG A 113 -2.08 12.26 15.58
C ARG A 113 -1.12 13.39 15.89
N VAL A 114 -0.34 13.83 14.90
CA VAL A 114 0.51 15.01 15.04
C VAL A 114 -0.34 16.26 15.31
N CYS A 115 -1.48 16.40 14.61
CA CYS A 115 -2.43 17.48 14.86
C CYS A 115 -3.04 17.45 16.29
N GLU A 116 -3.17 16.27 16.89
CA GLU A 116 -3.62 16.10 18.29
C GLU A 116 -2.51 16.33 19.33
N GLY A 117 -1.30 16.74 18.92
CA GLY A 117 -0.17 16.95 19.84
C GLY A 117 0.46 15.66 20.37
N LYS A 118 0.11 14.49 19.80
CA LYS A 118 0.68 13.19 20.17
C LYS A 118 1.86 12.86 19.26
N LYS A 119 3.08 12.81 19.80
CA LYS A 119 4.26 12.31 19.06
C LYS A 119 4.36 10.79 19.18
N PHE A 120 4.17 10.05 18.09
CA PHE A 120 4.52 8.63 18.02
C PHE A 120 4.77 8.19 16.57
N ARG A 121 5.57 7.11 16.39
CA ARG A 121 5.71 6.42 15.10
C ARG A 121 4.50 5.51 14.90
N VAL A 122 3.67 5.77 13.89
CA VAL A 122 2.58 4.86 13.55
C VAL A 122 3.17 3.68 12.77
N SER A 123 3.00 2.48 13.31
CA SER A 123 3.24 1.23 12.57
C SER A 123 1.91 0.69 12.07
N ALA A 124 1.90 0.03 10.92
CA ALA A 124 0.77 -0.74 10.40
C ALA A 124 0.21 -1.69 11.47
N PHE A 125 1.05 -2.17 12.39
CA PHE A 125 0.61 -2.95 13.55
C PHE A 125 -0.29 -2.15 14.52
N VAL A 126 0.02 -0.88 14.77
CA VAL A 126 -0.78 0.01 15.62
C VAL A 126 -2.10 0.38 14.93
N VAL A 127 -2.07 0.67 13.62
CA VAL A 127 -3.29 0.95 12.85
C VAL A 127 -4.21 -0.27 12.89
N TYR A 128 -3.66 -1.46 12.66
CA TYR A 128 -4.43 -2.70 12.66
C TYR A 128 -5.05 -3.01 14.03
N ASN A 129 -4.26 -2.98 15.10
CA ASN A 129 -4.70 -3.43 16.42
C ASN A 129 -5.45 -2.36 17.23
N GLU A 130 -5.04 -1.09 17.19
CA GLU A 130 -5.60 -0.06 18.06
C GLU A 130 -6.77 0.69 17.44
N MET A 131 -6.75 0.95 16.13
CA MET A 131 -7.84 1.70 15.49
C MET A 131 -9.06 0.82 15.14
N LYS A 132 -9.02 -0.49 15.42
CA LYS A 132 -9.95 -1.51 14.88
C LYS A 132 -10.07 -1.34 13.36
N TYR A 133 -9.28 -2.10 12.60
CA TYR A 133 -9.29 -2.18 11.12
C TYR A 133 -10.65 -1.80 10.46
N GLN A 134 -11.77 -2.34 10.94
CA GLN A 134 -13.13 -2.03 10.46
C GLN A 134 -13.63 -0.58 10.67
N ARG A 135 -13.28 0.08 11.79
CA ARG A 135 -13.63 1.49 12.05
C ARG A 135 -12.82 2.45 11.18
N TYR A 136 -11.55 2.12 10.96
CA TYR A 136 -10.67 2.88 10.06
C TYR A 136 -11.21 2.88 8.62
N ILE A 137 -11.64 1.70 8.16
CA ILE A 137 -12.32 1.54 6.87
C ILE A 137 -13.56 2.43 6.81
N SER A 138 -14.44 2.35 7.79
CA SER A 138 -15.67 3.16 7.82
C SER A 138 -15.41 4.67 7.82
N ALA A 139 -14.31 5.14 8.41
CA ALA A 139 -13.91 6.55 8.41
C ALA A 139 -13.15 6.99 7.16
N ALA A 140 -12.48 6.07 6.46
CA ALA A 140 -11.73 6.34 5.22
C ALA A 140 -12.60 6.16 3.95
N VAL A 141 -13.70 5.41 4.03
CA VAL A 141 -14.70 5.20 2.96
C VAL A 141 -15.23 6.52 2.34
N PRO A 142 -15.51 7.59 3.10
CA PRO A 142 -15.95 8.86 2.50
C PRO A 142 -14.88 9.53 1.62
N VAL A 143 -13.60 9.20 1.82
CA VAL A 143 -12.44 9.76 1.09
C VAL A 143 -11.98 8.79 -0.03
N LEU A 144 -12.23 7.49 0.12
CA LEU A 144 -11.79 6.42 -0.79
C LEU A 144 -12.85 5.96 -1.79
N GLY A 145 -14.13 6.31 -1.60
CA GLY A 145 -15.24 5.93 -2.48
C GLY A 145 -15.85 4.57 -2.14
N GLU A 146 -17.11 4.35 -2.58
CA GLU A 146 -17.93 3.17 -2.25
C GLU A 146 -17.29 1.82 -2.61
N SER A 147 -16.35 1.81 -3.56
CA SER A 147 -15.59 0.62 -4.00
C SER A 147 -14.89 -0.14 -2.86
N ALA A 148 -14.47 0.56 -1.80
CA ALA A 148 -13.85 -0.07 -0.64
C ALA A 148 -14.80 -1.01 0.12
N HIS A 149 -16.13 -0.83 0.05
CA HIS A 149 -17.07 -1.66 0.81
C HIS A 149 -17.08 -3.14 0.38
N HIS A 150 -16.90 -3.43 -0.92
CA HIS A 150 -16.96 -4.79 -1.45
C HIS A 150 -15.67 -5.61 -1.24
N LEU A 151 -14.52 -4.95 -1.13
CA LEU A 151 -13.23 -5.60 -0.83
C LEU A 151 -13.04 -5.96 0.64
N LEU A 152 -13.91 -5.44 1.51
CA LEU A 152 -13.74 -5.46 2.97
C LEU A 152 -14.78 -6.35 3.68
N SER A 153 -15.68 -6.97 2.91
CA SER A 153 -16.43 -8.16 3.31
C SER A 153 -15.62 -9.41 2.94
N VAL A 154 -14.60 -9.72 3.73
CA VAL A 154 -14.12 -11.10 3.81
C VAL A 154 -14.69 -11.63 5.11
N ASP A 155 -15.63 -12.57 4.98
CA ASP A 155 -16.25 -13.28 6.10
C ASP A 155 -15.17 -13.88 7.03
N ALA A 156 -15.51 -13.84 8.33
CA ALA A 156 -14.68 -14.15 9.48
C ALA A 156 -14.08 -15.57 9.50
#